data_AF-A0A158L5C7-F1
#
_entry.id   AF-A0A158L5C7-F1
#
_cell.length_a   1.000
_cell.length_b   1.000
_cell.length_c   1.000
_cell.angle_alpha   90.00
_cell.angle_beta   90.00
_cell.angle_gamma   90.00
#
_symmetry.space_group_name_H-M   'P 1'
#
loop_
_entity.id
_entity.type
_entity.pdbx_description
1 polymer ?
#
loop_
_entity_poly.entity_id
_entity_poly.type
_entity_poly.pdbx_seq_one_letter_code
_entity_poly.pdbx_strand_id
1 'polypeptide(L)'
;MGHAFPPDDPDSGQDPDREPDDGSGDAYNELPDAYVARLVHELEQVVTASRRTIAIRYAAHGVTFPVPPTLDRAEHMVLTALVQTYGVAVFRDDFSAVRQRLAECGAVVVLQQTVFGDRPGRGMQRYGGGSVGGVAALLQEARPLFETLCEQSPETFLVQARALLARVARRPMPPMPPEPPLESEDGERDDG
;
A
#
# COMPACT_ATOMS: atom_id res chain seq x y z
N MET A 1 -61.65 36.79 -64.75
CA MET A 1 -61.17 36.54 -63.37
C MET A 1 -59.67 36.33 -63.47
N GLY A 2 -58.89 37.29 -62.97
CA GLY A 2 -57.43 37.33 -63.13
C GLY A 2 -56.72 36.57 -62.02
N HIS A 3 -55.72 35.78 -62.39
CA HIS A 3 -54.75 35.18 -61.46
C HIS A 3 -53.50 36.07 -61.40
N ALA A 4 -53.14 36.47 -60.18
CA ALA A 4 -51.95 37.24 -59.84
C ALA A 4 -50.72 36.33 -59.68
N PHE A 5 -49.54 36.90 -59.94
CA PHE A 5 -48.18 36.38 -59.73
C PHE A 5 -47.60 36.92 -58.38
N PRO A 6 -46.41 36.47 -57.90
CA PRO A 6 -46.19 35.85 -56.59
C PRO A 6 -45.42 36.77 -55.60
N PRO A 7 -44.86 36.21 -54.52
CA PRO A 7 -43.45 36.54 -54.23
C PRO A 7 -42.57 35.34 -53.78
N ASP A 8 -41.26 35.60 -53.86
CA ASP A 8 -40.06 34.80 -53.60
C ASP A 8 -39.90 34.15 -52.20
N ASP A 9 -39.10 33.06 -52.18
CA ASP A 9 -38.37 32.40 -51.08
C ASP A 9 -37.63 33.39 -50.14
N PRO A 10 -37.26 33.10 -48.86
CA PRO A 10 -36.54 31.87 -48.41
C PRO A 10 -36.81 31.39 -46.95
N ASP A 11 -36.53 30.12 -46.59
CA ASP A 11 -35.76 29.82 -45.37
C ASP A 11 -35.34 28.34 -45.24
N SER A 12 -34.03 28.16 -45.13
CA SER A 12 -33.23 27.18 -44.40
C SER A 12 -33.96 26.07 -43.62
N GLY A 13 -33.95 24.86 -44.18
CA GLY A 13 -34.17 23.61 -43.46
C GLY A 13 -32.94 22.71 -43.57
N GLN A 14 -31.84 23.16 -42.98
CA GLN A 14 -30.66 22.35 -42.74
C GLN A 14 -30.99 21.36 -41.62
N ASP A 15 -31.04 20.07 -41.92
CA ASP A 15 -30.33 19.11 -41.09
C ASP A 15 -30.09 17.80 -41.87
N PRO A 16 -28.82 17.46 -42.16
CA PRO A 16 -28.48 16.16 -42.70
C PRO A 16 -28.85 15.11 -41.68
N ASP A 17 -29.44 14.02 -42.17
CA ASP A 17 -29.65 12.78 -41.45
C ASP A 17 -28.43 12.49 -40.57
N ARG A 18 -28.66 12.77 -39.28
CA ARG A 18 -27.76 12.60 -38.17
C ARG A 18 -27.25 11.16 -38.22
N GLU A 19 -25.99 11.01 -38.61
CA GLU A 19 -25.30 9.74 -38.54
C GLU A 19 -25.50 9.17 -37.12
N PRO A 20 -25.84 7.87 -37.00
CA PRO A 20 -25.96 7.26 -35.70
C PRO A 20 -24.60 7.36 -35.02
N ASP A 21 -24.59 8.11 -33.91
CA ASP A 21 -23.53 8.16 -32.91
C ASP A 21 -23.20 6.72 -32.50
N ASP A 22 -22.24 6.14 -33.21
CA ASP A 22 -21.70 4.83 -33.00
C ASP A 22 -20.78 4.92 -31.79
N GLY A 23 -21.43 4.93 -30.63
CA GLY A 23 -20.79 4.83 -29.32
C GLY A 23 -19.75 3.72 -29.31
N SER A 24 -18.50 4.11 -29.56
CA SER A 24 -17.36 3.21 -29.53
C SER A 24 -16.09 4.03 -29.34
N GLY A 25 -15.67 4.14 -28.09
CA GLY A 25 -14.32 4.56 -27.77
C GLY A 25 -14.25 5.38 -26.50
N ASP A 26 -14.55 4.77 -25.35
CA ASP A 26 -13.89 5.04 -24.05
C ASP A 26 -14.43 4.15 -22.90
N ALA A 27 -14.79 2.90 -23.19
CA ALA A 27 -14.86 1.86 -22.17
C ALA A 27 -13.45 1.32 -21.89
N TYR A 28 -12.55 2.17 -21.39
CA TYR A 28 -11.27 1.72 -20.86
C TYR A 28 -11.50 0.93 -19.59
N ASN A 29 -11.78 -0.37 -19.70
CA ASN A 29 -11.37 -1.44 -18.81
C ASN A 29 -11.37 -1.18 -17.29
N GLU A 30 -12.25 -0.32 -16.78
CA GLU A 30 -12.36 -0.02 -15.36
C GLU A 30 -13.11 -1.19 -14.72
N LEU A 31 -12.44 -1.87 -13.79
CA LEU A 31 -13.01 -3.03 -13.12
C LEU A 31 -14.33 -2.60 -12.45
N PRO A 32 -15.43 -3.36 -12.62
CA PRO A 32 -16.69 -3.03 -11.97
C PRO A 32 -16.47 -2.89 -10.46
N ASP A 33 -17.05 -1.86 -9.83
CA ASP A 33 -16.83 -1.56 -8.41
C ASP A 33 -17.12 -2.76 -7.49
N ALA A 34 -18.19 -3.52 -7.80
CA ALA A 34 -18.51 -4.75 -7.09
C ALA A 34 -17.43 -5.84 -7.21
N TYR A 35 -16.70 -5.88 -8.33
CA TYR A 35 -15.58 -6.79 -8.54
C TYR A 35 -14.34 -6.32 -7.77
N VAL A 36 -14.04 -5.02 -7.78
CA VAL A 36 -12.97 -4.42 -6.95
C VAL A 36 -13.23 -4.70 -5.48
N ALA A 37 -14.44 -4.44 -4.98
CA ALA A 37 -14.82 -4.69 -3.60
C ALA A 37 -14.63 -6.16 -3.20
N ARG A 38 -14.97 -7.11 -4.09
CA ARG A 38 -14.74 -8.53 -3.85
C ARG A 38 -13.25 -8.85 -3.73
N LEU A 39 -12.43 -8.36 -4.66
CA LEU A 39 -10.98 -8.61 -4.63
C LEU A 39 -10.32 -7.96 -3.42
N VAL A 40 -10.73 -6.73 -3.05
CA VAL A 40 -10.24 -6.08 -1.83
C VAL A 40 -10.58 -6.92 -0.61
N HIS A 41 -11.83 -7.38 -0.49
CA HIS A 41 -12.24 -8.21 0.63
C HIS A 41 -11.45 -9.53 0.71
N GLU A 42 -11.17 -10.17 -0.41
CA GLU A 42 -10.33 -11.37 -0.45
C GLU A 42 -8.89 -11.06 -0.01
N LEU A 43 -8.31 -9.94 -0.46
CA LEU A 43 -6.98 -9.50 -0.06
C LEU A 43 -6.90 -9.18 1.43
N GLU A 44 -7.94 -8.56 2.00
CA GLU A 44 -8.06 -8.31 3.44
C GLU A 44 -8.02 -9.62 4.25
N GLN A 45 -8.73 -10.65 3.79
CA GLN A 45 -8.74 -11.97 4.44
C GLN A 45 -7.34 -12.60 4.41
N VAL A 46 -6.65 -12.54 3.27
CA VAL A 46 -5.28 -13.08 3.12
C VAL A 46 -4.31 -12.37 4.06
N VAL A 47 -4.33 -11.03 4.10
CA VAL A 47 -3.45 -10.24 4.98
C VAL A 47 -3.76 -10.53 6.46
N THR A 48 -5.05 -10.60 6.82
CA THR A 48 -5.48 -10.91 8.19
C THR A 48 -5.05 -12.30 8.64
N ALA A 49 -5.20 -13.31 7.77
CA ALA A 49 -4.79 -14.69 8.05
C ALA A 49 -3.25 -14.78 8.25
N SER A 50 -2.49 -14.10 7.39
CA SER A 50 -1.04 -14.00 7.52
C SER A 50 -0.61 -13.33 8.83
N ARG A 51 -1.27 -12.21 9.22
CA ARG A 51 -1.02 -11.54 10.50
C ARG A 51 -1.26 -12.45 11.70
N ARG A 52 -2.36 -13.21 11.70
CA ARG A 52 -2.65 -14.19 12.77
C ARG A 52 -1.56 -15.25 12.87
N THR A 53 -1.10 -15.77 11.74
CA THR A 53 -0.03 -16.76 11.69
C THR A 53 1.28 -16.19 12.22
N ILE A 54 1.64 -14.95 11.85
CA ILE A 54 2.82 -14.26 12.38
C ILE A 54 2.65 -14.01 13.89
N ALA A 55 1.47 -13.56 14.34
CA ALA A 55 1.20 -13.29 15.74
C ALA A 55 1.34 -14.54 16.63
N ILE A 56 0.89 -15.71 16.15
CA ILE A 56 1.10 -16.99 16.85
C ILE A 56 2.59 -17.29 17.00
N ARG A 57 3.40 -17.09 15.94
CA ARG A 57 4.86 -17.29 16.00
C ARG A 57 5.52 -16.34 17.00
N TYR A 58 5.10 -15.07 17.02
CA TYR A 58 5.60 -14.09 17.99
C TYR A 58 5.23 -14.48 19.43
N ALA A 59 4.00 -14.91 19.66
CA ALA A 59 3.53 -15.36 20.97
C ALA A 59 4.29 -16.60 21.48
N ALA A 60 4.65 -17.53 20.59
CA ALA A 60 5.50 -18.68 20.93
C ALA A 60 6.89 -18.27 21.44
N HIS A 61 7.37 -17.07 21.09
CA HIS A 61 8.61 -16.49 21.60
C HIS A 61 8.41 -15.51 22.77
N GLY A 62 7.20 -15.43 23.33
CA GLY A 62 6.88 -14.52 24.43
C GLY A 62 6.89 -13.04 24.02
N VAL A 63 6.80 -12.73 22.72
CA VAL A 63 6.81 -11.35 22.20
C VAL A 63 5.45 -10.99 21.62
N THR A 64 4.98 -9.77 21.89
CA THR A 64 3.76 -9.26 21.25
C THR A 64 4.03 -8.84 19.81
N PHE A 65 3.19 -9.31 18.88
CA PHE A 65 3.26 -8.88 17.49
C PHE A 65 2.87 -7.39 17.35
N PRO A 66 3.70 -6.54 16.71
CA PRO A 66 3.50 -5.10 16.73
C PRO A 66 2.44 -4.58 15.73
N VAL A 67 1.89 -5.44 14.86
CA VAL A 67 0.87 -5.03 13.89
C VAL A 67 -0.52 -5.53 14.32
N PRO A 68 -1.54 -4.66 14.37
CA PRO A 68 -2.90 -5.05 14.71
C PRO A 68 -3.45 -6.12 13.76
N PRO A 69 -4.28 -7.05 14.27
CA PRO A 69 -4.91 -8.07 13.44
C PRO A 69 -5.99 -7.50 12.52
N THR A 70 -6.57 -6.34 12.86
CA THR A 70 -7.60 -5.64 12.07
C THR A 70 -6.96 -4.62 11.15
N LEU A 71 -7.52 -4.47 9.95
CA LEU A 71 -7.11 -3.42 9.03
C LEU A 71 -7.74 -2.08 9.42
N ASP A 72 -6.99 -0.99 9.21
CA ASP A 72 -7.48 0.36 9.39
C ASP A 72 -7.87 1.03 8.04
N ARG A 73 -8.37 2.27 8.11
CA ARG A 73 -8.79 3.03 6.93
C ARG A 73 -7.65 3.25 5.92
N ALA A 74 -6.43 3.52 6.39
CA ALA A 74 -5.27 3.68 5.51
C ALA A 74 -4.94 2.37 4.80
N GLU A 75 -5.01 1.26 5.53
CA GLU A 75 -4.76 -0.06 4.94
C GLU A 75 -5.80 -0.39 3.87
N HIS A 76 -7.08 -0.16 4.15
CA HIS A 76 -8.13 -0.36 3.17
C HIS A 76 -7.90 0.46 1.90
N MET A 77 -7.56 1.75 2.01
CA MET A 77 -7.27 2.60 0.84
C MET A 77 -6.10 2.05 0.00
N VAL A 78 -5.03 1.58 0.65
CA VAL A 78 -3.88 0.99 -0.06
C VAL A 78 -4.26 -0.33 -0.74
N LEU A 79 -5.04 -1.19 -0.09
CA LEU A 79 -5.51 -2.44 -0.70
C LEU A 79 -6.41 -2.17 -1.91
N THR A 80 -7.29 -1.18 -1.82
CA THR A 80 -8.13 -0.74 -2.94
C THR A 80 -7.28 -0.25 -4.10
N ALA A 81 -6.28 0.60 -3.86
CA ALA A 81 -5.36 1.06 -4.92
C ALA A 81 -4.57 -0.09 -5.55
N LEU A 82 -4.14 -1.09 -4.78
CA LEU A 82 -3.48 -2.28 -5.31
C LEU A 82 -4.40 -3.08 -6.24
N VAL A 83 -5.65 -3.30 -5.82
CA VAL A 83 -6.64 -4.02 -6.63
C VAL A 83 -7.03 -3.21 -7.87
N GLN A 84 -7.17 -1.90 -7.77
CA GLN A 84 -7.46 -1.04 -8.93
C GLN A 84 -6.31 -1.06 -9.95
N THR A 85 -5.05 -1.12 -9.48
CA THR A 85 -3.89 -1.13 -10.37
C THR A 85 -3.68 -2.50 -11.02
N TYR A 86 -3.71 -3.57 -10.22
CA TYR A 86 -3.25 -4.89 -10.66
C TYR A 86 -4.38 -5.93 -10.78
N GLY A 87 -5.59 -5.61 -10.34
CA GLY A 87 -6.73 -6.52 -10.34
C GLY A 87 -6.43 -7.83 -9.63
N VAL A 88 -6.80 -8.95 -10.27
CA VAL A 88 -6.53 -10.32 -9.80
C VAL A 88 -5.03 -10.64 -9.73
N ALA A 89 -4.15 -9.90 -10.41
CA ALA A 89 -2.71 -10.19 -10.37
C ALA A 89 -2.10 -10.04 -8.96
N VAL A 90 -2.73 -9.26 -8.06
CA VAL A 90 -2.31 -9.13 -6.65
C VAL A 90 -2.30 -10.46 -5.89
N PHE A 91 -2.96 -11.50 -6.41
CA PHE A 91 -3.02 -12.85 -5.81
C PHE A 91 -1.99 -13.82 -6.38
N ARG A 92 -1.29 -13.47 -7.46
CA ARG A 92 -0.24 -14.30 -8.05
C ARG A 92 0.98 -14.43 -7.15
N ASP A 93 1.81 -15.41 -7.41
CA ASP A 93 3.00 -15.70 -6.60
C ASP A 93 4.02 -14.56 -6.61
N ASP A 94 4.11 -13.79 -7.71
CA ASP A 94 4.98 -12.61 -7.81
C ASP A 94 4.65 -11.56 -6.74
N PHE A 95 3.39 -11.44 -6.33
CA PHE A 95 2.91 -10.52 -5.30
C PHE A 95 2.96 -11.11 -3.88
N SER A 96 3.44 -12.33 -3.71
CA SER A 96 3.52 -12.98 -2.38
C SER A 96 4.38 -12.17 -1.40
N ALA A 97 5.48 -11.58 -1.86
CA ALA A 97 6.32 -10.68 -1.07
C ALA A 97 5.57 -9.42 -0.63
N VAL A 98 4.74 -8.85 -1.50
CA VAL A 98 3.90 -7.68 -1.16
C VAL A 98 2.87 -8.04 -0.09
N ARG A 99 2.14 -9.15 -0.28
CA ARG A 99 1.14 -9.64 0.70
C ARG A 99 1.78 -9.95 2.06
N GLN A 100 2.95 -10.57 2.04
CA GLN A 100 3.72 -10.85 3.25
C GLN A 100 4.16 -9.55 3.94
N ARG A 101 4.61 -8.55 3.17
CA ARG A 101 5.04 -7.26 3.71
C ARG A 101 3.88 -6.46 4.33
N LEU A 102 2.72 -6.48 3.68
CA LEU A 102 1.47 -5.92 4.21
C LEU A 102 1.10 -6.57 5.55
N ALA A 103 1.28 -7.89 5.68
CA ALA A 103 1.01 -8.60 6.92
C ALA A 103 2.04 -8.24 8.01
N GLU A 104 3.33 -8.22 7.69
CA GLU A 104 4.41 -8.01 8.67
C GLU A 104 4.52 -6.57 9.18
N CYS A 105 4.29 -5.59 8.31
CA CYS A 105 4.65 -4.20 8.56
C CYS A 105 3.48 -3.22 8.42
N GLY A 106 2.38 -3.66 7.82
CA GLY A 106 1.23 -2.81 7.52
C GLY A 106 1.36 -2.03 6.21
N ALA A 107 0.24 -1.51 5.75
CA ALA A 107 0.13 -0.86 4.44
C ALA A 107 0.91 0.45 4.31
N VAL A 108 0.99 1.24 5.39
CA VAL A 108 1.74 2.50 5.38
C VAL A 108 3.23 2.28 5.10
N VAL A 109 3.81 1.20 5.61
CA VAL A 109 5.22 0.87 5.35
C VAL A 109 5.41 0.49 3.88
N VAL A 110 4.51 -0.32 3.32
CA VAL A 110 4.55 -0.70 1.90
C VAL A 110 4.40 0.51 0.99
N LEU A 111 3.47 1.42 1.32
CA LEU A 111 3.30 2.68 0.62
C LEU A 111 4.58 3.52 0.67
N GLN A 112 5.18 3.68 1.85
CA GLN A 112 6.43 4.44 2.02
C GLN A 112 7.58 3.83 1.20
N GLN A 113 7.73 2.51 1.20
CA GLN A 113 8.74 1.81 0.39
C GLN A 113 8.54 2.05 -1.11
N THR A 114 7.29 2.17 -1.55
CA THR A 114 6.97 2.39 -2.97
C THR A 114 7.22 3.84 -3.39
N VAL A 115 6.77 4.80 -2.58
CA VAL A 115 6.85 6.25 -2.89
C VAL A 115 8.27 6.80 -2.69
N PHE A 116 8.93 6.44 -1.58
CA PHE A 116 10.25 6.97 -1.21
C PHE A 116 11.41 6.03 -1.59
N GLY A 117 11.11 4.87 -2.16
CA GLY A 117 12.07 3.84 -2.52
C GLY A 117 12.45 2.94 -1.34
N ASP A 118 13.08 1.81 -1.65
CA ASP A 118 13.43 0.78 -0.69
C ASP A 118 14.70 1.18 0.08
N ARG A 119 14.56 2.08 1.05
CA ARG A 119 15.60 2.34 2.05
C ARG A 119 15.40 1.37 3.21
N PRO A 120 16.23 0.31 3.35
CA PRO A 120 16.09 -0.60 4.47
C PRO A 120 16.35 0.15 5.77
N GLY A 121 15.29 0.38 6.55
CA GLY A 121 15.43 0.74 7.95
C GLY A 121 16.20 -0.37 8.65
N ARG A 122 17.38 -0.04 9.19
CA ARG A 122 18.39 -0.93 9.79
C ARG A 122 17.88 -1.87 10.92
N GLY A 123 16.59 -1.84 11.25
CA GLY A 123 15.97 -2.57 12.37
C GLY A 123 15.01 -3.71 12.02
N MET A 124 14.58 -3.88 10.76
CA MET A 124 13.61 -4.94 10.39
C MET A 124 14.24 -6.30 10.05
N GLN A 125 15.56 -6.39 9.87
CA GLN A 125 16.25 -7.64 9.56
C GLN A 125 16.37 -8.61 10.76
N ARG A 126 16.03 -8.17 11.99
CA ARG A 126 16.32 -8.96 13.21
C ARG A 126 15.41 -10.17 13.45
N TYR A 127 14.34 -10.35 12.69
CA TYR A 127 13.43 -11.49 12.86
C TYR A 127 12.98 -12.04 11.49
N GLY A 128 13.93 -12.55 10.69
CA GLY A 128 13.64 -13.48 9.60
C GLY A 128 12.76 -12.98 8.45
N GLY A 129 12.98 -11.75 7.97
CA GLY A 129 12.33 -11.26 6.73
C GLY A 129 13.27 -11.42 5.53
N GLY A 130 12.85 -12.22 4.55
CA GLY A 130 13.55 -12.40 3.27
C GLY A 130 13.73 -11.09 2.50
N SER A 131 14.54 -11.15 1.44
CA SER A 131 14.98 -9.99 0.64
C SER A 131 13.87 -8.98 0.42
N VAL A 132 14.03 -7.81 1.04
CA VAL A 132 13.16 -6.63 0.91
C VAL A 132 13.20 -6.05 -0.51
N GLY A 133 14.30 -6.34 -1.24
CA GLY A 133 14.56 -5.85 -2.59
C GLY A 133 13.63 -6.47 -3.62
N GLY A 134 12.50 -5.81 -3.86
CA GLY A 134 11.56 -6.19 -4.91
C GLY A 134 10.17 -5.56 -4.75
N VAL A 135 9.74 -5.27 -3.52
CA VAL A 135 8.38 -4.72 -3.25
C VAL A 135 8.19 -3.38 -3.95
N ALA A 136 9.14 -2.46 -3.82
CA ALA A 136 9.05 -1.15 -4.48
C ALA A 136 9.04 -1.30 -6.01
N ALA A 137 9.80 -2.24 -6.57
CA ALA A 137 9.86 -2.48 -8.01
C ALA A 137 8.54 -3.08 -8.54
N LEU A 138 7.97 -4.06 -7.82
CA LEU A 138 6.67 -4.67 -8.15
C LEU A 138 5.51 -3.68 -8.03
N LEU A 139 5.65 -2.65 -7.20
CA LEU A 139 4.60 -1.66 -6.95
C LEU A 139 4.75 -0.35 -7.75
N GLN A 140 5.66 -0.29 -8.73
CA GLN A 140 5.89 0.95 -9.49
C GLN A 140 4.64 1.44 -10.22
N GLU A 141 3.79 0.56 -10.76
CA GLU A 141 2.57 0.97 -11.47
C GLU A 141 1.52 1.57 -10.52
N ALA A 142 1.54 1.20 -9.23
CA ALA A 142 0.63 1.72 -8.21
C ALA A 142 1.13 3.03 -7.58
N ARG A 143 2.38 3.42 -7.86
CA ARG A 143 3.01 4.59 -7.27
C ARG A 143 2.21 5.89 -7.49
N PRO A 144 1.72 6.21 -8.70
CA PRO A 144 0.94 7.44 -8.90
C PRO A 144 -0.32 7.48 -8.04
N LEU A 145 -1.04 6.36 -7.93
CA LEU A 145 -2.23 6.26 -7.07
C LEU A 145 -1.88 6.41 -5.59
N PHE A 146 -0.75 5.86 -5.14
CA PHE A 146 -0.29 6.06 -3.77
C PHE A 146 0.07 7.51 -3.47
N GLU A 147 0.70 8.22 -4.41
CA GLU A 147 1.00 9.64 -4.29
C GLU A 147 -0.30 10.46 -4.19
N THR A 148 -1.28 10.19 -5.06
CA THR A 148 -2.62 10.79 -4.99
C THR A 148 -3.33 10.52 -3.66
N LEU A 149 -3.27 9.30 -3.13
CA LEU A 149 -3.86 8.98 -1.82
C LEU A 149 -3.20 9.79 -0.69
N CYS A 150 -1.88 9.97 -0.74
CA CYS A 150 -1.17 10.78 0.25
C CYS A 150 -1.60 12.26 0.19
N GLU A 151 -1.83 12.79 -1.00
CA GLU A 151 -2.29 14.17 -1.21
C GLU A 151 -3.74 14.36 -0.76
N GLN A 152 -4.62 13.40 -1.03
CA GLN A 152 -6.05 13.49 -0.73
C GLN A 152 -6.39 13.18 0.74
N SER A 153 -5.56 12.41 1.43
CA SER A 153 -5.86 11.95 2.79
C SER A 153 -4.64 11.97 3.73
N PRO A 154 -3.90 13.09 3.80
CA PRO A 154 -2.65 13.16 4.57
C PRO A 154 -2.88 12.87 6.07
N GLU A 155 -3.99 13.31 6.66
CA GLU A 155 -4.26 13.06 8.08
C GLU A 155 -4.39 11.56 8.38
N THR A 156 -5.00 10.81 7.48
CA THR A 156 -5.21 9.36 7.65
C THR A 156 -3.86 8.63 7.70
N PHE A 157 -2.94 8.97 6.78
CA PHE A 157 -1.61 8.38 6.77
C PHE A 157 -0.73 8.88 7.93
N LEU A 158 -0.85 10.14 8.32
CA LEU A 158 -0.09 10.71 9.46
C LEU A 158 -0.49 10.08 10.80
N VAL A 159 -1.79 9.86 11.03
CA VAL A 159 -2.27 9.18 12.25
C VAL A 159 -1.68 7.77 12.33
N GLN A 160 -1.69 7.03 11.21
CA GLN A 160 -1.13 5.68 11.20
C GLN A 160 0.39 5.65 11.31
N ALA A 161 1.09 6.57 10.66
CA ALA A 161 2.53 6.73 10.82
C ALA A 161 2.92 7.03 12.28
N ARG A 162 2.18 7.91 12.95
CA ARG A 162 2.37 8.20 14.39
C ARG A 162 2.11 6.98 15.26
N ALA A 163 1.03 6.24 14.98
CA ALA A 163 0.72 5.01 15.70
C ALA A 163 1.84 3.96 15.53
N LEU A 164 2.38 3.80 14.31
CA LEU A 164 3.52 2.92 14.04
C LEU A 164 4.77 3.36 14.78
N LEU A 165 5.13 4.65 14.74
CA LEU A 165 6.28 5.19 15.46
C LEU A 165 6.15 4.98 16.98
N ALA A 166 4.98 5.23 17.55
CA ALA A 166 4.72 5.01 18.97
C ALA A 166 4.91 3.54 19.37
N ARG A 167 4.57 2.59 18.49
CA ARG A 167 4.79 1.14 18.73
C ARG A 167 6.27 0.78 18.70
N VAL A 168 7.03 1.34 17.75
CA VAL A 168 8.48 1.13 17.66
C VAL A 168 9.19 1.71 18.89
N ALA A 169 8.81 2.92 19.31
CA ALA A 169 9.39 3.57 20.49
C ALA A 169 9.10 2.84 21.81
N ARG A 170 7.98 2.10 21.89
CA ARG A 170 7.62 1.28 23.06
C ARG A 170 8.31 -0.08 23.11
N ARG A 171 9.07 -0.46 22.07
CA ARG A 171 9.80 -1.72 22.07
C ARG A 171 10.95 -1.61 23.08
N PRO A 172 11.03 -2.46 24.12
CA PRO A 172 12.14 -2.44 25.06
C PRO A 172 13.44 -2.58 24.27
N MET A 173 14.35 -1.63 24.43
CA MET A 173 15.72 -1.79 23.97
C MET A 173 16.28 -3.01 24.72
N PRO A 174 16.87 -4.01 24.03
CA PRO A 174 17.52 -5.09 24.75
C PRO A 174 18.57 -4.47 25.69
N PRO A 175 18.65 -4.91 26.95
CA PRO A 175 19.66 -4.40 27.87
C PRO A 175 21.01 -4.55 27.19
N MET A 176 21.80 -3.47 27.17
CA MET A 176 23.17 -3.55 26.68
C MET A 176 23.88 -4.65 27.49
N PRO A 177 24.66 -5.54 26.83
CA PRO A 177 25.48 -6.49 27.56
C PRO A 177 26.35 -5.68 28.54
N PRO A 178 26.48 -6.12 29.81
CA PRO A 178 27.30 -5.42 30.78
C PRO A 178 28.71 -5.27 30.19
N GLU A 179 29.24 -4.04 30.25
CA GLU A 179 30.62 -3.80 29.88
C GLU A 179 31.50 -4.76 30.69
N PRO A 180 32.44 -5.49 30.05
CA PRO A 180 33.33 -6.37 30.77
C PRO A 180 34.06 -5.53 31.84
N PRO A 181 34.26 -6.07 33.06
CA PRO A 181 34.94 -5.34 34.11
C PRO A 181 36.29 -4.87 33.58
N LEU A 182 36.57 -3.57 33.68
CA LEU A 182 37.92 -3.06 33.53
C LEU A 182 38.76 -3.79 34.59
N GLU A 183 39.63 -4.69 34.13
CA GLU A 183 40.66 -5.26 34.99
C GLU A 183 41.48 -4.08 35.51
N SER A 184 41.34 -3.80 36.81
CA SER A 184 42.28 -2.93 37.50
C SER A 184 43.65 -3.57 37.38
N GLU A 185 44.54 -2.98 36.58
CA GLU A 185 45.97 -3.22 36.65
C GLU A 185 46.47 -2.71 38.02
N ASP A 186 46.23 -3.50 39.06
CA ASP A 186 46.89 -3.39 40.35
C ASP A 186 48.01 -4.44 40.35
N GLY A 187 49.03 -4.16 39.54
CA GLY A 187 50.23 -4.96 39.37
C GLY A 187 51.37 -4.36 40.16
N GLU A 188 51.29 -4.45 41.49
CA GLU A 188 52.45 -4.28 42.36
C GLU A 188 53.45 -5.41 42.05
N ARG A 189 54.59 -5.06 41.44
CA ARG A 189 55.79 -5.90 41.42
C ARG A 189 56.94 -5.12 42.04
N ASP A 190 57.06 -5.33 43.35
CA ASP A 190 58.32 -5.39 44.07
C ASP A 190 59.28 -6.34 43.33
N ASP A 191 60.48 -5.86 42.99
CA ASP A 191 61.69 -6.65 42.71
C ASP A 191 62.86 -5.70 42.34
N GLY A 192 63.77 -5.43 43.29
CA GLY A 192 65.11 -4.88 43.02
C GLY A 192 65.73 -4.00 44.09
#